data_AF-A0A817HVC0-F1
#
_entry.id   AF-A0A817HVC0-F1
#
_cell.length_a   1.000
_cell.length_b   1.000
_cell.length_c   1.000
_cell.angle_alpha   90.00
_cell.angle_beta   90.00
_cell.angle_gamma   90.00
#
_symmetry.space_group_name_H-M   'P 1'
#
loop_
_entity.id
_entity.type
_entity.pdbx_description
1 polymer ?
#
loop_
_entity_poly.entity_id
_entity_poly.type
_entity_poly.pdbx_seq_one_letter_code
_entity_poly.pdbx_strand_id
1 'polypeptide(L)'
;MLDIMKSLSRNQKNDVPLLVIYSLVGNDVCNGHPDTLDHMTTVEEMEKNVLTTLTYLDTVLPKGSHVLTTGLANGSFLYELLHDRIHPFGRVGTPISYTQIYDYLSCLQISPCNGWMTSNATLRVLTTQRAMDLSAAIRNVSYSYKSTQYDIEYLDFPFDDVIQEWIAQGGEPWQLIESVDGFHINQYGHAIVSDVLWKWLQKNKPQWLPLINPHNADIERVFKDQGGY
;
A
#
# COMPACT_ATOMS: atom_id res chain seq x y z
N MET A 1 -10.03 -0.90 -8.50
CA MET A 1 -10.74 -1.07 -7.21
C MET A 1 -12.23 -1.30 -7.35
N LEU A 2 -12.95 -0.51 -8.17
CA LEU A 2 -14.42 -0.54 -8.25
C LEU A 2 -15.06 -1.91 -8.53
N ASP A 3 -14.35 -2.81 -9.23
CA ASP A 3 -14.83 -4.19 -9.41
C ASP A 3 -14.31 -5.15 -8.34
N ILE A 4 -13.05 -4.98 -7.90
CA ILE A 4 -12.46 -5.81 -6.83
C ILE A 4 -13.24 -5.66 -5.53
N MET A 5 -13.74 -4.46 -5.19
CA MET A 5 -14.53 -4.27 -3.97
C MET A 5 -15.76 -5.18 -3.92
N LYS A 6 -16.31 -5.57 -5.08
CA LYS A 6 -17.49 -6.43 -5.18
C LYS A 6 -17.19 -7.91 -4.89
N SER A 7 -15.91 -8.30 -4.85
CA SER A 7 -15.51 -9.66 -4.43
C SER A 7 -15.41 -9.79 -2.91
N LEU A 8 -15.51 -8.69 -2.16
CA LEU A 8 -15.58 -8.72 -0.70
C LEU A 8 -16.80 -9.55 -0.26
N SER A 9 -16.54 -10.66 0.42
CA SER A 9 -17.60 -11.50 0.97
C SER A 9 -17.91 -11.08 2.41
N ARG A 10 -19.01 -10.33 2.57
CA ARG A 10 -19.56 -10.03 3.89
C ARG A 10 -21.07 -9.83 3.84
N ASN A 11 -21.76 -10.40 4.81
CA ASN A 11 -23.18 -10.19 5.04
C ASN A 11 -23.37 -9.18 6.17
N GLN A 12 -23.93 -8.02 5.85
CA GLN A 12 -24.14 -6.92 6.78
C GLN A 12 -24.92 -7.30 8.06
N LYS A 13 -25.80 -8.30 8.01
CA LYS A 13 -26.67 -8.70 9.14
C LYS A 13 -26.17 -9.91 9.91
N ASN A 14 -25.45 -10.82 9.23
CA ASN A 14 -25.13 -12.13 9.76
C ASN A 14 -23.66 -12.31 10.13
N ASP A 15 -22.77 -11.45 9.60
CA ASP A 15 -21.34 -11.57 9.83
C ASP A 15 -20.86 -10.54 10.86
N VAL A 16 -19.71 -10.83 11.47
CA VAL A 16 -19.06 -9.90 12.41
C VAL A 16 -18.41 -8.71 11.68
N PRO A 17 -18.30 -7.54 12.32
CA PRO A 17 -17.63 -6.36 11.78
C PRO A 17 -16.18 -6.63 11.34
N LEU A 18 -15.67 -5.76 10.47
CA LEU A 18 -14.32 -5.85 9.91
C LEU A 18 -13.49 -4.60 10.22
N LEU A 19 -12.18 -4.78 10.33
CA LEU A 19 -11.21 -3.73 10.02
C LEU A 19 -10.82 -3.89 8.55
N VAL A 20 -11.18 -2.90 7.72
CA VAL A 20 -10.86 -2.87 6.28
C VAL A 20 -9.75 -1.85 6.05
N ILE A 21 -8.69 -2.27 5.37
CA ILE A 21 -7.60 -1.38 4.98
C ILE A 21 -7.71 -1.13 3.47
N TYR A 22 -8.07 0.10 3.08
CA TYR A 22 -8.06 0.56 1.71
C TYR A 22 -6.67 1.10 1.39
N SER A 23 -5.87 0.35 0.64
CA SER A 23 -4.46 0.69 0.38
C SER A 23 -4.08 0.48 -1.09
N LEU A 24 -4.39 1.47 -1.92
CA LEU A 24 -3.98 1.52 -3.33
C LEU A 24 -2.77 2.43 -3.46
N VAL A 25 -1.58 1.86 -3.28
CA VAL A 25 -0.38 2.64 -2.97
C VAL A 25 0.43 3.12 -4.17
N GLY A 26 0.06 2.78 -5.41
CA GLY A 26 0.92 3.08 -6.57
C GLY A 26 0.24 3.12 -7.94
N ASN A 27 -0.66 2.19 -8.27
CA ASN A 27 -1.15 2.03 -9.66
C ASN A 27 -1.88 3.26 -10.23
N ASP A 28 -2.39 4.16 -9.39
CA ASP A 28 -2.98 5.43 -9.84
C ASP A 28 -1.96 6.43 -10.38
N VAL A 29 -0.67 6.25 -10.09
CA VAL A 29 0.45 7.00 -10.68
C VAL A 29 1.45 6.13 -11.45
N CYS A 30 1.33 4.81 -11.36
CA CYS A 30 2.24 3.86 -11.99
C CYS A 30 1.62 3.22 -13.22
N ASN A 31 2.29 3.40 -14.36
CA ASN A 31 1.93 2.80 -15.64
C ASN A 31 3.17 2.63 -16.54
N GLY A 32 3.03 1.84 -17.60
CA GLY A 32 4.08 1.58 -18.60
C GLY A 32 4.00 2.47 -19.86
N HIS A 33 3.10 3.46 -19.89
CA HIS A 33 2.91 4.31 -21.06
C HIS A 33 4.08 5.29 -21.24
N PRO A 34 4.52 5.57 -22.50
CA PRO A 34 5.56 6.56 -22.75
C PRO A 34 5.20 7.95 -22.20
N ASP A 35 3.93 8.36 -22.38
CA ASP A 35 3.41 9.61 -21.83
C ASP A 35 2.78 9.39 -20.46
N THR A 36 3.62 9.00 -19.50
CA THR A 36 3.17 8.40 -18.24
C THR A 36 2.30 9.35 -17.41
N LEU A 37 2.54 10.67 -17.46
CA LEU A 37 1.80 11.68 -16.68
C LEU A 37 0.34 11.81 -17.12
N ASP A 38 0.08 11.70 -18.42
CA ASP A 38 -1.26 11.81 -19.02
C ASP A 38 -2.12 10.57 -18.72
N HIS A 39 -1.51 9.49 -18.24
CA HIS A 39 -2.18 8.22 -17.91
C HIS A 39 -2.28 7.98 -16.40
N MET A 40 -1.90 8.95 -15.57
CA MET A 40 -2.12 8.89 -14.12
C MET A 40 -3.53 9.37 -13.79
N THR A 41 -4.17 8.73 -12.83
CA THR A 41 -5.48 9.13 -12.29
C THR A 41 -5.46 10.61 -11.90
N THR A 42 -6.52 11.36 -12.22
CA THR A 42 -6.64 12.75 -11.78
C THR A 42 -7.18 12.85 -10.35
N VAL A 43 -7.06 14.04 -9.75
CA VAL A 43 -7.61 14.30 -8.41
C VAL A 43 -9.12 14.07 -8.39
N GLU A 44 -9.84 14.58 -9.38
CA GLU A 44 -11.30 14.45 -9.49
C GLU A 44 -11.73 12.98 -9.67
N GLU A 45 -10.98 12.21 -10.45
CA GLU A 45 -11.22 10.78 -10.62
C GLU A 45 -10.97 10.01 -9.32
N MET A 46 -9.89 10.33 -8.60
CA MET A 46 -9.59 9.72 -7.31
C MET A 46 -10.69 10.02 -6.29
N GLU A 47 -11.12 11.27 -6.15
CA GLU A 47 -12.20 11.64 -5.23
C GLU A 47 -13.48 10.85 -5.53
N LYS A 48 -13.87 10.79 -6.81
CA LYS A 48 -15.04 10.04 -7.27
C LYS A 48 -14.91 8.55 -6.97
N ASN A 49 -13.75 7.96 -7.24
CA ASN A 49 -13.51 6.52 -7.08
C ASN A 49 -13.50 6.12 -5.59
N VAL A 50 -12.89 6.93 -4.73
CA VAL A 50 -12.87 6.73 -3.28
C VAL A 50 -14.29 6.85 -2.73
N LEU A 51 -15.03 7.91 -3.09
CA LEU A 51 -16.40 8.12 -2.63
C LEU A 51 -17.30 6.95 -3.03
N THR A 52 -17.19 6.49 -4.29
CA THR A 52 -17.93 5.33 -4.79
C THR A 52 -17.61 4.07 -3.99
N THR A 53 -16.34 3.86 -3.64
CA THR A 53 -15.91 2.71 -2.85
C THR A 53 -16.47 2.78 -1.43
N LEU A 54 -16.36 3.93 -0.75
CA LEU A 54 -16.88 4.10 0.61
C LEU A 54 -18.41 3.94 0.65
N THR A 55 -19.12 4.52 -0.31
CA THR A 55 -20.58 4.35 -0.42
C THR A 55 -20.96 2.88 -0.63
N TYR A 56 -20.20 2.14 -1.43
CA TYR A 56 -20.43 0.71 -1.60
C TYR A 56 -20.19 -0.07 -0.30
N LEU A 57 -19.08 0.17 0.39
CA LEU A 57 -18.77 -0.49 1.66
C LEU A 57 -19.86 -0.29 2.71
N ASP A 58 -20.58 0.83 2.69
CA ASP A 58 -21.72 1.10 3.58
C ASP A 58 -22.91 0.16 3.36
N THR A 59 -23.00 -0.45 2.19
CA THR A 59 -24.06 -1.42 1.87
C THR A 59 -23.70 -2.85 2.25
N VAL A 60 -22.43 -3.13 2.52
CA VAL A 60 -21.91 -4.49 2.70
C VAL A 60 -21.37 -4.73 4.10
N LEU A 61 -20.70 -3.74 4.70
CA LEU A 61 -20.07 -3.88 5.99
C LEU A 61 -21.11 -3.91 7.12
N PRO A 62 -21.02 -4.86 8.07
CA PRO A 62 -21.80 -4.84 9.30
C PRO A 62 -21.52 -3.59 10.14
N LYS A 63 -22.55 -3.14 10.87
CA LYS A 63 -22.43 -2.00 11.79
C LYS A 63 -21.35 -2.24 12.84
N GLY A 64 -20.51 -1.23 13.07
CA GLY A 64 -19.36 -1.29 13.98
C GLY A 64 -18.06 -1.73 13.30
N SER A 65 -18.04 -1.75 11.97
CA SER A 65 -16.79 -1.95 11.22
C SER A 65 -15.92 -0.69 11.25
N HIS A 66 -14.68 -0.81 10.79
CA HIS A 66 -13.72 0.29 10.72
C HIS A 66 -13.02 0.26 9.36
N VAL A 67 -12.87 1.42 8.73
CA VAL A 67 -12.16 1.57 7.46
C VAL A 67 -10.95 2.49 7.67
N LEU A 68 -9.76 1.96 7.41
CA LEU A 68 -8.53 2.75 7.34
C LEU A 68 -8.18 2.96 5.87
N THR A 69 -8.25 4.20 5.38
CA THR A 69 -7.70 4.56 4.07
C THR A 69 -6.23 4.94 4.21
N THR A 70 -5.42 4.58 3.23
CA THR A 70 -4.03 5.00 3.16
C THR A 70 -3.76 5.94 2.01
N GLY A 71 -2.78 6.83 2.18
CA GLY A 71 -2.18 7.56 1.06
C GLY A 71 -1.45 6.62 0.09
N LEU A 72 -0.99 7.18 -1.02
CA LEU A 72 -0.07 6.53 -1.94
C LEU A 72 1.34 6.51 -1.36
N ALA A 73 2.17 5.59 -1.84
CA ALA A 73 3.58 5.54 -1.47
C ALA A 73 4.35 6.71 -2.11
N ASN A 74 5.41 7.16 -1.43
CA ASN A 74 6.44 7.98 -2.06
C ASN A 74 7.45 7.08 -2.77
N GLY A 75 7.21 6.74 -4.05
CA GLY A 75 8.10 5.84 -4.79
C GLY A 75 9.44 6.44 -5.23
N SER A 76 9.75 7.69 -4.86
CA SER A 76 11.07 8.30 -5.18
C SER A 76 12.24 7.50 -4.61
N PHE A 77 12.03 6.78 -3.50
CA PHE A 77 13.02 5.89 -2.90
C PHE A 77 13.53 4.80 -3.84
N LEU A 78 12.71 4.31 -4.78
CA LEU A 78 13.07 3.15 -5.60
C LEU A 78 14.33 3.40 -6.43
N TYR A 79 14.35 4.50 -7.17
CA TYR A 79 15.52 4.85 -7.98
C TYR A 79 16.72 5.17 -7.08
N GLU A 80 16.53 5.99 -6.05
CA GLU A 80 17.62 6.41 -5.15
C GLU A 80 18.29 5.22 -4.46
N LEU A 81 17.52 4.20 -4.04
CA LEU A 81 18.04 3.03 -3.35
C LEU A 81 18.66 1.97 -4.27
N LEU A 82 18.25 1.91 -5.55
CA LEU A 82 18.57 0.78 -6.42
C LEU A 82 19.43 1.12 -7.65
N HIS A 83 19.43 2.35 -8.16
CA HIS A 83 19.95 2.66 -9.51
C HIS A 83 21.37 2.13 -9.79
N ASP A 84 22.29 2.25 -8.82
CA ASP A 84 23.68 1.79 -8.93
C ASP A 84 23.89 0.31 -8.54
N ARG A 85 22.87 -0.34 -7.98
CA ARG A 85 22.96 -1.74 -7.55
C ARG A 85 22.88 -2.67 -8.75
N ILE A 86 23.56 -3.80 -8.65
CA ILE A 86 23.53 -4.85 -9.67
C ILE A 86 22.26 -5.70 -9.52
N HIS A 87 21.44 -5.68 -10.56
CA HIS A 87 20.25 -6.52 -10.68
C HIS A 87 20.63 -8.01 -10.65
N PRO A 88 19.78 -8.93 -10.13
CA PRO A 88 20.08 -10.37 -10.10
C PRO A 88 20.57 -10.96 -11.42
N PHE A 89 20.02 -10.53 -12.56
CA PHE A 89 20.47 -10.95 -13.89
C PHE A 89 21.92 -10.52 -14.24
N GLY A 90 22.43 -9.46 -13.62
CA GLY A 90 23.78 -8.96 -13.82
C GLY A 90 24.80 -9.50 -12.81
N ARG A 91 24.41 -10.40 -11.90
CA ARG A 91 25.34 -10.95 -10.87
C ARG A 91 26.33 -11.96 -11.43
N VAL A 92 26.03 -12.57 -12.58
CA VAL A 92 26.90 -13.50 -13.28
C VAL A 92 27.17 -12.96 -14.68
N GLY A 93 28.45 -12.77 -15.02
CA GLY A 93 28.86 -12.22 -16.31
C GLY A 93 28.94 -10.70 -16.31
N THR A 94 28.48 -10.07 -17.39
CA THR A 94 28.49 -8.61 -17.51
C THR A 94 27.53 -7.99 -16.50
N PRO A 95 27.99 -7.04 -15.65
CA PRO A 95 27.13 -6.36 -14.69
C PRO A 95 25.97 -5.63 -15.39
N ILE A 96 24.78 -5.77 -14.81
CA ILE A 96 23.56 -5.07 -15.24
C ILE A 96 23.00 -4.36 -14.01
N SER A 97 22.96 -3.03 -14.03
CA SER A 97 22.37 -2.24 -12.96
C SER A 97 20.84 -2.17 -13.06
N TYR A 98 20.17 -1.75 -11.99
CA TYR A 98 18.73 -1.48 -12.05
C TYR A 98 18.40 -0.36 -13.04
N THR A 99 19.24 0.67 -13.20
CA THR A 99 19.03 1.70 -14.25
C THR A 99 18.89 1.08 -15.63
N GLN A 100 19.76 0.12 -15.98
CA GLN A 100 19.69 -0.57 -17.28
C GLN A 100 18.42 -1.41 -17.43
N ILE A 101 17.96 -2.04 -16.35
CA ILE A 101 16.68 -2.79 -16.35
C ILE A 101 15.50 -1.82 -16.51
N TYR A 102 15.51 -0.70 -15.82
CA TYR A 102 14.45 0.32 -15.91
C TYR A 102 14.36 0.90 -17.33
N ASP A 103 15.49 1.23 -17.94
CA ASP A 103 15.55 1.70 -19.33
C ASP A 103 15.04 0.62 -20.31
N TYR A 104 15.42 -0.63 -20.10
CA TYR A 104 14.96 -1.77 -20.91
C TYR A 104 13.44 -1.97 -20.82
N LEU A 105 12.87 -1.99 -19.61
CA LEU A 105 11.43 -2.16 -19.40
C LEU A 105 10.63 -0.98 -19.96
N SER A 106 11.15 0.25 -19.82
CA SER A 106 10.54 1.47 -20.36
C SER A 106 10.55 1.45 -21.90
N CYS A 107 11.66 1.02 -22.52
CA CYS A 107 11.78 0.88 -23.97
C CYS A 107 10.73 -0.08 -24.55
N LEU A 108 10.46 -1.18 -23.83
CA LEU A 108 9.45 -2.17 -24.19
C LEU A 108 8.02 -1.77 -23.80
N GLN A 109 7.83 -0.64 -23.11
CA GLN A 109 6.53 -0.17 -22.58
C GLN A 109 5.86 -1.17 -21.64
N ILE A 110 6.68 -1.89 -20.86
CA ILE A 110 6.23 -2.88 -19.87
C ILE A 110 6.76 -2.60 -18.46
N SER A 111 7.33 -1.41 -18.24
CA SER A 111 7.68 -0.97 -16.89
C SER A 111 6.43 -0.94 -16.02
N PRO A 112 6.49 -1.47 -14.79
CA PRO A 112 5.35 -1.36 -13.88
C PRO A 112 5.13 0.09 -13.44
N CYS A 113 6.16 0.95 -13.50
CA CYS A 113 6.04 2.35 -13.13
C CYS A 113 7.09 3.24 -13.82
N ASN A 114 6.82 3.69 -15.05
CA ASN A 114 7.71 4.61 -15.78
C ASN A 114 7.99 5.91 -15.00
N GLY A 115 7.02 6.39 -14.22
CA GLY A 115 7.13 7.62 -13.45
C GLY A 115 8.25 7.61 -12.40
N TRP A 116 8.40 6.51 -11.65
CA TRP A 116 9.40 6.39 -10.58
C TRP A 116 10.64 5.59 -10.98
N MET A 117 10.51 4.58 -11.83
CA MET A 117 11.61 3.71 -12.29
C MET A 117 12.27 4.32 -13.53
N THR A 118 12.87 5.50 -13.37
CA THR A 118 13.48 6.25 -14.47
C THR A 118 14.65 7.09 -14.00
N SER A 119 15.67 7.24 -14.84
CA SER A 119 16.80 8.16 -14.61
C SER A 119 16.38 9.63 -14.68
N ASN A 120 15.23 9.94 -15.28
CA ASN A 120 14.69 11.31 -15.36
C ASN A 120 14.16 11.79 -13.99
N ALA A 121 15.00 12.54 -13.27
CA ALA A 121 14.64 13.08 -11.95
C ALA A 121 13.41 13.98 -11.95
N THR A 122 13.20 14.78 -13.02
CA THR A 122 12.01 15.62 -13.16
C THR A 122 10.75 14.77 -13.22
N LEU A 123 10.78 13.67 -13.97
CA LEU A 123 9.63 12.77 -14.05
C LEU A 123 9.34 12.08 -12.71
N ARG A 124 10.37 11.68 -11.96
CA ARG A 124 10.21 11.12 -10.60
C ARG A 124 9.53 12.13 -9.66
N VAL A 125 9.96 13.39 -9.69
CA VAL A 125 9.37 14.48 -8.88
C VAL A 125 7.90 14.71 -9.24
N LEU A 126 7.56 14.79 -10.53
CA LEU A 126 6.18 14.98 -10.98
C LEU A 126 5.27 13.81 -10.60
N THR A 127 5.79 12.58 -10.67
CA THR A 127 5.07 11.36 -10.25
C THR A 127 4.80 11.38 -8.75
N THR A 128 5.81 11.72 -7.93
CA THR A 128 5.63 11.88 -6.48
C THR A 128 4.66 13.01 -6.16
N GLN A 129 4.71 14.14 -6.86
CA GLN A 129 3.75 15.23 -6.66
C GLN A 129 2.32 14.77 -6.91
N ARG A 130 2.06 14.09 -8.05
CA ARG A 130 0.74 13.51 -8.32
C ARG A 130 0.32 12.55 -7.20
N ALA A 131 1.22 11.68 -6.75
CA ALA A 131 0.90 10.75 -5.66
C ALA A 131 0.48 11.47 -4.38
N MET A 132 1.11 12.60 -4.05
CA MET A 132 0.72 13.40 -2.89
C MET A 132 -0.61 14.12 -3.08
N ASP A 133 -0.88 14.63 -4.28
CA ASP A 133 -2.17 15.25 -4.60
C ASP A 133 -3.32 14.23 -4.49
N LEU A 134 -3.11 13.00 -4.98
CA LEU A 134 -4.09 11.91 -4.86
C LEU A 134 -4.25 11.43 -3.41
N SER A 135 -3.18 11.41 -2.62
CA SER A 135 -3.24 11.11 -1.19
C SER A 135 -4.08 12.13 -0.43
N ALA A 136 -3.93 13.42 -0.75
CA ALA A 136 -4.77 14.49 -0.20
C ALA A 136 -6.24 14.34 -0.61
N ALA A 137 -6.52 13.93 -1.84
CA ALA A 137 -7.86 13.61 -2.30
C ALA A 137 -8.51 12.48 -1.48
N ILE A 138 -7.79 11.36 -1.30
CA ILE A 138 -8.25 10.24 -0.46
C ILE A 138 -8.54 10.72 0.97
N ARG A 139 -7.63 11.49 1.56
CA ARG A 139 -7.80 12.07 2.90
C ARG A 139 -9.05 12.95 3.01
N ASN A 140 -9.25 13.85 2.05
CA ASN A 140 -10.39 14.78 2.04
C ASN A 140 -11.72 14.03 1.96
N VAL A 141 -11.83 13.04 1.07
CA VAL A 141 -13.04 12.22 0.96
C VAL A 141 -13.26 11.39 2.23
N SER A 142 -12.20 10.81 2.79
CA SER A 142 -12.28 9.98 4.00
C SER A 142 -12.85 10.74 5.20
N TYR A 143 -12.49 12.03 5.37
CA TYR A 143 -12.99 12.84 6.48
C TYR A 143 -14.33 13.53 6.21
N SER A 144 -14.66 13.79 4.94
CA SER A 144 -15.94 14.42 4.55
C SER A 144 -17.09 13.43 4.47
N TYR A 145 -16.85 12.19 4.02
CA TYR A 145 -17.87 11.15 3.94
C TYR A 145 -18.36 10.75 5.34
N LYS A 146 -19.67 10.56 5.50
CA LYS A 146 -20.32 10.15 6.75
C LYS A 146 -21.01 8.82 6.57
N SER A 147 -20.30 7.76 6.98
CA SER A 147 -20.83 6.40 7.00
C SER A 147 -21.84 6.20 8.13
N THR A 148 -22.75 5.25 7.95
CA THR A 148 -23.67 4.78 9.01
C THR A 148 -23.30 3.41 9.59
N GLN A 149 -22.35 2.71 8.96
CA GLN A 149 -21.96 1.34 9.32
C GLN A 149 -20.57 1.25 9.94
N TYR A 150 -19.67 2.19 9.63
CA TYR A 150 -18.29 2.15 10.06
C TYR A 150 -17.71 3.53 10.33
N ASP A 151 -16.64 3.55 11.12
CA ASP A 151 -15.81 4.74 11.27
C ASP A 151 -14.69 4.73 10.23
N ILE A 152 -14.22 5.92 9.85
CA ILE A 152 -13.19 6.11 8.83
C ILE A 152 -12.03 6.88 9.41
N GLU A 153 -10.82 6.42 9.12
CA GLU A 153 -9.58 7.16 9.36
C GLU A 153 -8.69 7.11 8.14
N TYR A 154 -7.76 8.07 8.10
CA TYR A 154 -6.75 8.19 7.07
C TYR A 154 -5.35 8.12 7.67
N LEU A 155 -4.44 7.45 6.97
CA LEU A 155 -3.02 7.37 7.31
C LEU A 155 -2.16 7.57 6.06
N ASP A 156 -1.20 8.49 6.10
CA ASP A 156 -0.18 8.57 5.04
C ASP A 156 0.61 7.25 5.00
N PHE A 157 0.98 6.77 3.80
CA PHE A 157 1.70 5.50 3.69
C PHE A 157 3.05 5.58 4.42
N PRO A 158 3.30 4.77 5.47
CA PRO A 158 4.35 5.04 6.46
C PRO A 158 5.72 4.48 6.04
N PHE A 159 6.13 4.69 4.78
CA PHE A 159 7.36 4.05 4.28
C PHE A 159 8.64 4.61 4.92
N ASP A 160 8.65 5.89 5.29
CA ASP A 160 9.76 6.48 6.03
C ASP A 160 9.98 5.79 7.37
N ASP A 161 8.91 5.58 8.14
CA ASP A 161 8.95 4.88 9.43
C ASP A 161 9.42 3.42 9.25
N VAL A 162 8.98 2.76 8.18
CA VAL A 162 9.39 1.40 7.83
C VAL A 162 10.88 1.32 7.54
N ILE A 163 11.42 2.28 6.79
CA ILE A 163 12.86 2.38 6.54
C ILE A 163 13.62 2.59 7.85
N GLN A 164 13.16 3.48 8.73
CA GLN A 164 13.81 3.74 10.02
C GLN A 164 13.81 2.51 10.94
N GLU A 165 12.69 1.79 11.01
CA GLU A 165 12.57 0.55 11.80
C GLU A 165 13.54 -0.52 11.27
N TRP A 166 13.69 -0.66 9.94
CA TRP A 166 14.65 -1.60 9.35
C TRP A 166 16.10 -1.23 9.63
N ILE A 167 16.46 0.05 9.51
CA ILE A 167 17.80 0.56 9.85
C ILE A 167 18.10 0.30 11.34
N ALA A 168 17.13 0.50 12.23
CA ALA A 168 17.30 0.25 13.67
C ALA A 168 17.58 -1.23 13.98
N GLN A 169 17.15 -2.16 13.12
CA GLN A 169 17.44 -3.59 13.20
C GLN A 169 18.76 -3.98 12.52
N GLY A 170 19.52 -3.01 11.99
CA GLY A 170 20.81 -3.21 11.32
C GLY A 170 20.72 -3.49 9.82
N GLY A 171 19.54 -3.27 9.22
CA GLY A 171 19.30 -3.44 7.79
C GLY A 171 19.67 -2.23 6.94
N GLU A 172 19.73 -2.44 5.63
CA GLU A 172 19.89 -1.38 4.63
C GLU A 172 18.58 -1.20 3.84
N PRO A 173 18.14 0.04 3.52
CA PRO A 173 16.79 0.26 2.98
C PRO A 173 16.49 -0.45 1.65
N TRP A 174 17.49 -0.63 0.78
CA TRP A 174 17.33 -1.35 -0.49
C TRP A 174 16.93 -2.83 -0.29
N GLN A 175 17.20 -3.40 0.89
CA GLN A 175 16.83 -4.77 1.23
C GLN A 175 15.33 -4.95 1.46
N LEU A 176 14.55 -3.85 1.49
CA LEU A 176 13.10 -3.88 1.61
C LEU A 176 12.39 -3.97 0.25
N ILE A 177 13.11 -3.80 -0.85
CA ILE A 177 12.56 -3.83 -2.21
C ILE A 177 12.74 -5.23 -2.81
N GLU A 178 11.77 -5.67 -3.60
CA GLU A 178 11.84 -6.92 -4.36
C GLU A 178 13.00 -6.88 -5.35
N SER A 179 13.85 -7.89 -5.27
CA SER A 179 15.13 -7.87 -6.00
C SER A 179 14.99 -8.08 -7.51
N VAL A 180 13.87 -8.65 -7.96
CA VAL A 180 13.67 -8.99 -9.38
C VAL A 180 12.93 -7.90 -10.13
N ASP A 181 11.92 -7.27 -9.53
CA ASP A 181 11.22 -6.17 -10.19
C ASP A 181 11.80 -4.79 -9.85
N GLY A 182 12.51 -4.65 -8.72
CA GLY A 182 13.05 -3.37 -8.27
C GLY A 182 11.97 -2.33 -7.95
N PHE A 183 10.75 -2.77 -7.64
CA PHE A 183 9.58 -1.93 -7.54
C PHE A 183 8.77 -2.22 -6.27
N HIS A 184 8.31 -3.46 -6.07
CA HIS A 184 7.46 -3.78 -4.93
C HIS A 184 8.28 -3.84 -3.64
N ILE A 185 7.65 -3.55 -2.50
CA ILE A 185 8.25 -3.93 -1.22
C ILE A 185 8.19 -5.46 -1.09
N ASN A 186 9.24 -6.07 -0.57
CA ASN A 186 9.32 -7.52 -0.41
C ASN A 186 8.66 -7.98 0.89
N GLN A 187 8.76 -9.28 1.18
CA GLN A 187 8.19 -9.88 2.38
C GLN A 187 8.65 -9.21 3.69
N TYR A 188 9.92 -8.81 3.80
CA TYR A 188 10.42 -8.09 4.98
C TYR A 188 9.81 -6.69 5.08
N GLY A 189 9.74 -5.97 3.95
CA GLY A 189 9.06 -4.67 3.87
C GLY A 189 7.60 -4.76 4.31
N HIS A 190 6.86 -5.74 3.80
CA HIS A 190 5.47 -5.96 4.20
C HIS A 190 5.30 -6.30 5.68
N ALA A 191 6.20 -7.10 6.26
CA ALA A 191 6.17 -7.44 7.69
C ALA A 191 6.36 -6.19 8.56
N ILE A 192 7.31 -5.31 8.20
CA ILE A 192 7.57 -4.08 8.96
C ILE A 192 6.45 -3.06 8.78
N VAL A 193 5.91 -2.90 7.56
CA VAL A 193 4.70 -2.08 7.33
C VAL A 193 3.56 -2.55 8.26
N SER A 194 3.38 -3.86 8.40
CA SER A 194 2.33 -4.43 9.25
C SER A 194 2.57 -4.11 10.73
N ASP A 195 3.81 -4.18 11.20
CA ASP A 195 4.17 -3.84 12.59
C ASP A 195 4.01 -2.33 12.88
N VAL A 196 4.46 -1.47 11.97
CA VAL A 196 4.29 -0.01 12.06
C VAL A 196 2.80 0.34 12.09
N LEU A 197 1.99 -0.27 11.22
CA LEU A 197 0.55 -0.07 11.20
C LEU A 197 -0.10 -0.57 12.50
N TRP A 198 0.30 -1.73 13.01
CA TRP A 198 -0.24 -2.27 14.26
C TRP A 198 0.07 -1.37 15.45
N LYS A 199 1.32 -0.90 15.58
CA LYS A 199 1.72 0.10 16.58
C LYS A 199 0.90 1.39 16.45
N TRP A 200 0.64 1.85 15.22
CA TRP A 200 -0.19 3.02 14.97
C TRP A 200 -1.64 2.80 15.44
N LEU A 201 -2.24 1.65 15.13
CA LEU A 201 -3.60 1.29 15.57
C LEU A 201 -3.68 1.24 17.10
N GLN A 202 -2.73 0.57 17.77
CA GLN A 202 -2.69 0.50 19.23
C GLN A 202 -2.59 1.88 19.88
N LYS A 203 -1.82 2.79 19.29
CA LYS A 203 -1.61 4.14 19.82
C LYS A 203 -2.78 5.07 19.55
N ASN A 204 -3.31 5.08 18.32
CA ASN A 204 -4.22 6.13 17.85
C ASN A 204 -5.67 5.68 17.74
N LYS A 205 -5.91 4.36 17.60
CA LYS A 205 -7.24 3.76 17.48
C LYS A 205 -7.36 2.48 18.33
N PRO A 206 -6.98 2.48 19.61
CA PRO A 206 -7.05 1.28 20.45
C PRO A 206 -8.46 0.70 20.53
N GLN A 207 -9.49 1.54 20.42
CA GLN A 207 -10.90 1.13 20.42
C GLN A 207 -11.33 0.34 19.16
N TRP A 208 -10.54 0.37 18.08
CA TRP A 208 -10.78 -0.46 16.90
C TRP A 208 -10.23 -1.88 17.07
N LEU A 209 -9.34 -2.08 18.06
CA LEU A 209 -8.75 -3.38 18.36
C LEU A 209 -9.59 -4.08 19.43
N PRO A 210 -9.94 -5.37 19.24
CA PRO A 210 -10.62 -6.12 20.28
C PRO A 210 -9.71 -6.27 21.51
N LEU A 211 -10.34 -6.39 22.68
CA LEU A 211 -9.61 -6.76 23.89
C LEU A 211 -8.98 -8.15 23.72
N ILE A 212 -7.86 -8.36 24.41
CA ILE A 212 -7.26 -9.69 24.52
C ILE A 212 -8.31 -10.62 25.14
N ASN A 213 -8.65 -11.69 24.42
CA ASN A 213 -9.63 -12.65 24.87
C ASN A 213 -9.07 -13.45 26.06
N PRO A 214 -9.69 -13.38 27.27
CA PRO A 214 -9.19 -14.05 28.46
C PRO A 214 -9.21 -15.58 28.35
N HIS A 215 -9.92 -16.13 27.38
CA HIS A 215 -10.03 -17.57 27.13
C HIS A 215 -9.06 -18.09 26.08
N ASN A 216 -8.08 -17.30 25.61
CA ASN A 216 -7.10 -17.77 24.62
C ASN A 216 -6.42 -19.08 25.05
N ALA A 217 -6.01 -19.18 26.32
CA ALA A 217 -5.38 -20.40 26.85
C ALA A 217 -6.34 -21.61 26.90
N ASP A 218 -7.65 -21.37 27.14
CA ASP A 218 -8.66 -22.43 27.10
C ASP A 218 -8.92 -22.90 25.67
N ILE A 219 -8.99 -21.96 24.72
CA ILE A 219 -9.18 -22.25 23.29
C ILE A 219 -8.01 -23.11 22.79
N GLU A 220 -6.77 -22.72 23.07
CA GLU A 220 -5.59 -23.49 22.69
C GLU A 220 -5.58 -24.88 23.35
N ARG A 221 -5.92 -24.98 24.63
CA ARG A 221 -5.97 -26.26 25.34
C ARG A 221 -7.02 -27.22 24.77
N VAL A 222 -8.19 -26.71 24.36
CA VAL A 222 -9.33 -27.53 23.90
C VAL A 222 -9.27 -27.79 22.39
N PHE A 223 -9.00 -26.76 21.59
CA PHE A 223 -9.07 -26.78 20.13
C PHE A 223 -7.69 -26.80 19.45
N LYS A 224 -6.60 -26.68 20.21
CA LYS A 224 -5.21 -26.73 19.71
C LYS A 224 -4.96 -25.67 18.64
N ASP A 225 -4.55 -26.09 17.45
CA ASP A 225 -4.29 -25.24 16.28
C ASP A 225 -5.58 -24.76 15.58
N GLN A 226 -6.76 -25.09 16.13
CA GLN A 226 -8.07 -24.67 15.63
C GLN A 226 -8.34 -25.12 14.19
N GLY A 227 -7.65 -26.16 13.71
CA GLY A 227 -7.77 -26.68 12.34
C GLY A 227 -6.73 -26.16 11.35
N GLY A 228 -5.83 -25.24 11.77
CA GLY A 228 -4.69 -24.77 10.99
C GLY A 228 -5.01 -23.96 9.72
N TYR A 229 -3.96 -23.37 9.12
CA TYR A 229 -3.88 -22.85 7.75
C TYR A 229 -2.45 -23.06 7.22
#